data_AF-A0A4P6YAU9-F1
#
_entry.id   AF-A0A4P6YAU9-F1
#
_cell.length_a   1.000
_cell.length_b   1.000
_cell.length_c   1.000
_cell.angle_alpha   90.00
_cell.angle_beta   90.00
_cell.angle_gamma   90.00
#
_symmetry.space_group_name_H-M   'P 1'
#
loop_
_entity.id
_entity.type
_entity.pdbx_description
1 polymer ?
#
loop_
_entity_poly.entity_id
_entity_poly.type
_entity_poly.pdbx_seq_one_letter_code
_entity_poly.pdbx_strand_id
1 'polypeptide(L)'
;MKTIIKISFKNLKQNYLEVQQLLEEKSGEKNICIKSKIANDLSLVGDDNYYLLDSFITKYNLDFSNFNYAEHFESEGELTMSIWSILSVFFIPLFILKGILSYVIYLYSKKYSDKIDSFNFFLREYKSDRIDLTMGDLITSKIKGKFLLRENVKFVFD
;
A
#
# COMPACT_ATOMS: atom_id res chain seq x y z
N MET A 1 -19.03 -3.25 -20.95
CA MET A 1 -18.82 -2.17 -21.96
C MET A 1 -18.00 -1.07 -21.29
N LYS A 2 -16.91 -0.59 -21.91
CA LYS A 2 -16.03 0.41 -21.28
C LYS A 2 -16.64 1.82 -21.36
N THR A 3 -16.49 2.59 -20.29
CA THR A 3 -16.82 4.02 -20.27
C THR A 3 -15.78 4.80 -21.07
N ILE A 4 -16.21 5.58 -22.05
CA ILE A 4 -15.32 6.45 -22.82
C ILE A 4 -15.20 7.80 -22.12
N ILE A 5 -13.97 8.22 -21.81
CA ILE A 5 -13.69 9.54 -21.25
C ILE A 5 -12.87 10.32 -22.27
N LYS A 6 -13.48 11.39 -22.80
CA LYS A 6 -12.82 12.41 -23.62
C LYS A 6 -12.09 13.37 -22.71
N ILE A 7 -10.78 13.51 -22.91
CA ILE A 7 -9.94 14.34 -22.05
C ILE A 7 -8.69 14.79 -22.80
N SER A 8 -8.27 16.05 -22.62
CA SER A 8 -6.98 16.50 -23.15
C SER A 8 -5.82 15.83 -22.43
N PHE A 9 -4.71 15.62 -23.13
CA PHE A 9 -3.49 15.08 -22.52
C PHE A 9 -3.01 15.93 -21.33
N LYS A 10 -3.15 17.27 -21.44
CA LYS A 10 -2.80 18.20 -20.35
C LYS A 10 -3.62 17.93 -19.09
N ASN A 11 -4.93 17.75 -19.20
CA ASN A 11 -5.79 17.48 -18.05
C ASN A 11 -5.52 16.10 -17.45
N LEU A 12 -5.26 15.09 -18.28
CA LEU A 12 -4.88 13.76 -17.78
C LEU A 12 -3.55 13.81 -17.01
N LYS A 13 -2.54 14.50 -17.56
CA LYS A 13 -1.24 14.67 -16.91
C LYS A 13 -1.36 15.43 -15.59
N GLN A 14 -2.18 16.46 -15.54
CA GLN A 14 -2.42 17.22 -14.30
C GLN A 14 -3.05 16.34 -13.21
N ASN A 15 -4.06 15.54 -13.57
CA ASN A 15 -4.67 14.60 -12.62
C ASN A 15 -3.68 13.54 -12.14
N TYR A 16 -2.84 13.02 -13.05
CA TYR A 16 -1.77 12.10 -12.69
C TYR A 16 -0.82 12.70 -11.64
N LEU A 17 -0.30 13.91 -11.89
CA LEU A 17 0.64 14.57 -10.98
C LEU A 17 0.02 14.86 -9.61
N GLU A 18 -1.24 15.33 -9.58
CA GLU A 18 -1.91 15.64 -8.33
C GLU A 18 -2.21 14.40 -7.48
N VAL A 19 -2.61 13.29 -8.12
CA VAL A 19 -2.79 12.02 -7.40
C VAL A 19 -1.43 11.49 -6.93
N GLN A 20 -0.40 11.53 -7.77
CA GLN A 20 0.94 11.13 -7.38
C GLN A 20 1.39 11.90 -6.13
N GLN A 21 1.34 13.23 -6.19
CA GLN A 21 1.76 14.08 -5.11
C GLN A 21 0.98 13.80 -3.81
N LEU A 22 -0.34 13.57 -3.89
CA LEU A 22 -1.11 13.21 -2.69
C LEU A 22 -0.65 11.89 -2.06
N LEU A 23 -0.38 10.87 -2.88
CA LEU A 23 0.07 9.57 -2.36
C LEU A 23 1.49 9.67 -1.79
N GLU A 24 2.38 10.41 -2.45
CA GLU A 24 3.74 10.68 -1.96
C GLU A 24 3.70 11.46 -0.63
N GLU A 25 2.83 12.47 -0.49
CA GLU A 25 2.66 13.26 0.73
C GLU A 25 2.12 12.41 1.90
N LYS A 26 1.25 11.44 1.63
CA LYS A 26 0.60 10.62 2.65
C LYS A 26 1.44 9.44 3.14
N SER A 27 2.31 8.90 2.29
CA SER A 27 3.11 7.70 2.59
C SER A 27 4.60 7.99 2.76
N GLY A 28 5.12 9.07 2.17
CA GLY A 28 6.56 9.30 2.00
C GLY A 28 7.18 8.49 0.85
N GLU A 29 6.44 7.60 0.22
CA GLU A 29 6.92 6.76 -0.89
C GLU A 29 6.96 7.52 -2.20
N LYS A 30 8.00 7.29 -3.01
CA LYS A 30 8.21 8.00 -4.29
C LYS A 30 8.01 7.13 -5.52
N ASN A 31 8.02 5.81 -5.35
CA ASN A 31 8.01 4.85 -6.45
C ASN A 31 6.64 4.16 -6.56
N ILE A 32 5.61 4.97 -6.79
CA ILE A 32 4.22 4.49 -6.86
C ILE A 32 3.90 4.11 -8.30
N CYS A 33 3.48 2.87 -8.52
CA CYS A 33 3.18 2.39 -9.85
C CYS A 33 1.67 2.46 -10.14
N ILE A 34 1.36 2.86 -11.37
CA ILE A 34 -0.01 3.14 -11.82
C ILE A 34 -0.94 1.91 -11.71
N LYS A 35 -0.39 0.70 -11.79
CA LYS A 35 -1.13 -0.56 -11.93
C LYS A 35 -0.97 -1.50 -10.75
N SER A 36 -0.06 -1.21 -9.84
CA SER A 36 0.13 -1.99 -8.63
C SER A 36 -0.86 -1.55 -7.56
N LYS A 37 -1.05 -2.47 -6.63
CA LYS A 37 -1.84 -2.33 -5.41
C LYS A 37 -1.28 -1.19 -4.56
N ILE A 38 -2.11 -0.19 -4.25
CA ILE A 38 -1.71 0.99 -3.48
C ILE A 38 -1.23 0.60 -2.08
N ALA A 39 -1.89 -0.34 -1.40
CA ALA A 39 -1.48 -0.76 -0.07
C ALA A 39 -0.03 -1.28 -0.07
N ASN A 40 0.36 -1.99 -1.13
CA ASN A 40 1.72 -2.51 -1.27
C ASN A 40 2.73 -1.43 -1.67
N ASP A 41 2.37 -0.55 -2.61
CA ASP A 41 3.26 0.52 -3.07
C ASP A 41 3.55 1.54 -1.99
N LEU A 42 2.58 1.78 -1.11
CA LEU A 42 2.68 2.75 -0.02
C LEU A 42 3.03 2.11 1.32
N SER A 43 3.14 0.78 1.39
CA SER A 43 3.26 0.02 2.63
C SER A 43 2.22 0.39 3.68
N LEU A 44 1.02 0.78 3.25
CA LEU A 44 -0.09 1.15 4.12
C LEU A 44 -1.00 -0.05 4.34
N VAL A 45 -1.39 -0.27 5.59
CA VAL A 45 -2.22 -1.40 5.99
C VAL A 45 -3.24 -0.95 7.03
N GLY A 46 -4.40 -1.61 7.07
CA GLY A 46 -5.43 -1.32 8.06
C GLY A 46 -5.95 0.12 7.96
N ASP A 47 -5.92 0.85 9.08
CA ASP A 47 -6.50 2.18 9.19
C ASP A 47 -5.71 3.22 8.35
N ASP A 48 -4.43 2.98 8.07
CA ASP A 48 -3.64 3.85 7.20
C ASP A 48 -4.23 3.93 5.78
N ASN A 49 -4.70 2.81 5.23
CA ASN A 49 -5.39 2.77 3.93
C ASN A 49 -6.73 3.51 3.99
N TYR A 50 -7.45 3.35 5.09
CA TYR A 50 -8.72 4.04 5.30
C TYR A 50 -8.53 5.55 5.30
N TYR A 51 -7.59 6.07 6.10
CA TYR A 51 -7.33 7.51 6.20
C TYR A 51 -6.78 8.10 4.90
N LEU A 52 -5.98 7.35 4.14
CA LEU A 52 -5.55 7.76 2.81
C LEU A 52 -6.74 7.92 1.87
N LEU A 53 -7.62 6.92 1.81
CA LEU A 53 -8.78 6.94 0.94
C LEU A 53 -9.78 8.05 1.34
N ASP A 54 -10.05 8.20 2.63
CA ASP A 54 -10.93 9.25 3.17
C ASP A 54 -10.37 10.65 2.86
N SER A 55 -9.07 10.85 3.02
CA SER A 55 -8.40 12.10 2.65
C SER A 55 -8.53 12.41 1.14
N PHE A 56 -8.40 11.38 0.30
CA PHE A 56 -8.54 11.50 -1.15
C PHE A 56 -9.99 11.86 -1.54
N ILE A 57 -10.97 11.18 -0.97
CA ILE A 57 -12.40 11.40 -1.20
C ILE A 57 -12.78 12.83 -0.78
N THR A 58 -12.39 13.22 0.43
CA THR A 58 -12.71 14.54 1.01
C THR A 58 -12.03 15.67 0.25
N LYS A 59 -10.74 15.56 -0.08
CA LYS A 59 -9.98 16.61 -0.79
C LYS A 59 -10.58 16.94 -2.16
N TYR A 60 -11.11 15.93 -2.85
CA TYR A 60 -11.64 16.08 -4.21
C TYR A 60 -13.18 16.01 -4.29
N ASN A 61 -13.87 15.94 -3.15
CA ASN A 61 -15.33 15.84 -3.05
C ASN A 61 -15.92 14.75 -3.97
N LEU A 62 -15.44 13.52 -3.81
CA LEU A 62 -15.77 12.39 -4.69
C LEU A 62 -16.90 11.53 -4.14
N ASP A 63 -17.73 10.98 -5.02
CA ASP A 63 -18.76 10.00 -4.63
C ASP A 63 -18.20 8.57 -4.63
N PHE A 64 -17.93 8.04 -3.43
CA PHE A 64 -17.51 6.66 -3.21
C PHE A 64 -18.61 5.81 -2.57
N SER A 65 -19.89 6.20 -2.68
CA SER A 65 -21.03 5.46 -2.10
C SER A 65 -21.12 3.99 -2.56
N ASN A 66 -20.63 3.69 -3.76
CA ASN A 66 -20.61 2.34 -4.33
C ASN A 66 -19.29 1.59 -4.07
N PHE A 67 -18.36 2.15 -3.29
CA PHE A 67 -17.09 1.52 -2.97
C PHE A 67 -17.27 0.53 -1.81
N ASN A 68 -16.88 -0.73 -2.02
CA ASN A 68 -16.85 -1.73 -0.96
C ASN A 68 -15.44 -1.83 -0.36
N TYR A 69 -15.26 -1.25 0.83
CA TYR A 69 -13.97 -1.23 1.52
C TYR A 69 -13.42 -2.63 1.77
N ALA A 70 -14.25 -3.55 2.26
CA ALA A 70 -13.83 -4.91 2.63
C ALA A 70 -13.39 -5.78 1.43
N GLU A 71 -13.78 -5.42 0.21
CA GLU A 71 -13.31 -6.09 -1.01
C GLU A 71 -11.90 -5.62 -1.43
N HIS A 72 -11.56 -4.36 -1.12
CA HIS A 72 -10.36 -3.71 -1.64
C HIS A 72 -9.25 -3.62 -0.59
N PHE A 73 -9.59 -3.43 0.69
CA PHE A 73 -8.63 -3.24 1.77
C PHE A 73 -8.93 -4.15 2.95
N GLU A 74 -7.88 -4.53 3.67
CA GLU A 74 -8.00 -5.18 4.97
C GLU A 74 -8.22 -4.14 6.07
N SER A 75 -8.97 -4.55 7.10
CA SER A 75 -9.05 -3.80 8.34
C SER A 75 -7.89 -4.16 9.28
N GLU A 76 -7.56 -3.31 10.25
CA GLU A 76 -6.58 -3.64 11.30
C GLU A 76 -6.91 -4.93 12.06
N GLY A 77 -8.20 -5.20 12.28
CA GLY A 77 -8.66 -6.44 12.92
C GLY A 77 -8.25 -7.69 12.15
N GLU A 78 -8.29 -7.64 10.81
CA GLU A 78 -7.88 -8.76 9.95
C GLU A 78 -6.36 -8.97 9.97
N LEU A 79 -5.59 -7.88 10.05
CA LEU A 79 -4.12 -7.91 10.14
C LEU A 79 -3.64 -8.47 11.49
N THR A 80 -4.25 -8.00 12.58
CA THR A 80 -3.87 -8.38 13.95
C THR A 80 -4.23 -9.82 14.28
N MET A 81 -5.26 -10.39 13.65
CA MET A 81 -5.64 -11.80 13.80
C MET A 81 -4.97 -12.74 12.79
N SER A 82 -4.04 -12.25 11.96
CA SER A 82 -3.36 -13.11 10.98
C SER A 82 -2.50 -14.17 11.67
N ILE A 83 -2.34 -15.34 11.00
CA ILE A 83 -1.50 -16.43 11.51
C ILE A 83 -0.04 -15.97 11.72
N TRP A 84 0.41 -14.97 10.95
CA TRP A 84 1.73 -14.36 11.10
C TRP A 84 1.86 -13.52 12.36
N SER A 85 0.80 -12.82 12.77
CA SER A 85 0.73 -12.10 14.04
C SER A 85 0.77 -13.05 15.24
N ILE A 86 0.22 -14.25 15.10
CA ILE A 86 0.33 -15.31 16.11
C ILE A 86 1.75 -15.90 16.12
N LEU A 87 2.28 -16.24 14.94
CA LEU A 87 3.63 -16.81 14.80
C LEU A 87 4.72 -15.83 15.26
N SER A 88 4.55 -14.53 15.05
CA SER A 88 5.52 -13.51 15.48
C SER A 88 5.76 -13.55 16.99
N VAL A 89 4.70 -13.77 17.78
CA VAL A 89 4.79 -13.97 19.23
C VAL A 89 5.63 -15.20 19.58
N PHE A 90 5.48 -16.30 18.85
CA PHE A 90 6.32 -17.50 19.00
C PHE A 90 7.77 -17.29 18.57
N PHE A 91 8.04 -16.34 17.67
CA PHE A 91 9.40 -15.98 17.25
C PHE A 91 10.09 -14.99 18.20
N ILE A 92 9.39 -14.31 19.12
CA ILE A 92 10.00 -13.38 20.08
C ILE A 92 11.17 -14.02 20.85
N PRO A 93 11.02 -15.23 21.44
CA PRO A 93 12.15 -15.89 22.10
C PRO A 93 13.35 -16.11 21.17
N LEU A 94 13.12 -16.46 19.90
CA LEU A 94 14.18 -16.66 18.91
C LEU A 94 14.88 -15.34 18.56
N PHE A 95 14.15 -14.23 18.47
CA PHE A 95 14.73 -12.89 18.31
C PHE A 95 15.60 -12.49 19.50
N ILE A 96 15.15 -12.74 20.73
CA ILE A 96 15.93 -12.47 21.94
C ILE A 96 17.20 -13.32 21.95
N LEU A 97 17.09 -14.62 21.67
CA LEU A 97 18.25 -15.52 21.57
C LEU A 97 19.24 -15.07 20.50
N LYS A 98 18.76 -14.66 19.33
CA LYS A 98 19.59 -14.10 18.26
C LYS A 98 20.34 -12.86 18.72
N GLY A 99 19.67 -11.91 19.40
CA GLY A 99 20.31 -10.70 19.91
C GLY A 99 21.40 -11.01 20.93
N ILE A 100 21.12 -11.92 21.87
CA ILE A 100 22.12 -12.38 22.85
C ILE A 100 23.31 -13.05 22.13
N LEU A 101 23.04 -13.94 21.17
CA LEU A 101 24.07 -14.65 20.43
C LEU A 101 24.94 -13.70 19.59
N SER A 102 24.33 -12.73 18.91
CA SER A 102 25.05 -11.69 18.17
C SER A 102 25.95 -10.88 19.11
N TYR A 103 25.42 -10.43 20.24
CA TYR A 103 26.18 -9.67 21.23
C TYR A 103 27.38 -10.46 21.79
N VAL A 104 27.19 -11.73 22.14
CA VAL A 104 28.30 -12.58 22.62
C VAL A 104 29.35 -12.75 21.53
N ILE A 105 28.95 -13.00 20.29
CA ILE A 105 29.88 -13.20 19.17
C ILE A 105 30.56 -11.89 18.76
N TYR A 106 29.92 -10.74 18.93
CA TYR A 106 30.50 -9.42 18.67
C TYR A 106 31.78 -9.20 19.48
N LEU A 107 31.85 -9.70 20.72
CA LEU A 107 33.03 -9.64 21.57
C LEU A 107 34.26 -10.36 20.98
N TYR A 108 34.05 -11.32 20.08
CA TYR A 108 35.12 -12.11 19.46
C TYR A 108 35.31 -11.79 17.97
N SER A 109 34.23 -11.48 17.25
CA SER A 109 34.27 -11.19 15.83
C SER A 109 33.05 -10.42 15.36
N LYS A 110 33.29 -9.14 15.00
CA LYS A 110 32.29 -8.27 14.39
C LYS A 110 31.67 -8.88 13.13
N LYS A 111 32.48 -9.47 12.25
CA LYS A 111 32.02 -10.08 10.99
C LYS A 111 30.97 -11.19 11.20
N TYR A 112 31.15 -12.03 12.21
CA TYR A 112 30.20 -13.11 12.48
C TYR A 112 28.95 -12.62 13.22
N SER A 113 29.09 -11.63 14.09
CA SER A 113 27.95 -10.93 14.71
C SER A 113 27.06 -10.27 13.66
N ASP A 114 27.65 -9.52 12.71
CA ASP A 114 26.90 -8.88 11.61
C ASP A 114 26.14 -9.93 10.76
N LYS A 115 26.72 -11.12 10.55
CA LYS A 115 26.07 -12.23 9.84
C LYS A 115 24.89 -12.82 10.61
N ILE A 116 24.95 -12.84 11.94
CA ILE A 116 23.83 -13.29 12.77
C ILE A 116 22.75 -12.22 12.78
N ASP A 117 23.10 -10.94 12.96
CA ASP A 117 22.12 -9.85 12.99
C ASP A 117 21.37 -9.66 11.68
N SER A 118 22.02 -9.92 10.56
CA SER A 118 21.37 -9.90 9.24
C SER A 118 20.41 -11.07 8.98
N PHE A 119 20.40 -12.12 9.81
CA PHE A 119 19.48 -13.22 9.65
C PHE A 119 18.04 -12.80 10.00
N ASN A 120 17.11 -12.92 9.07
CA ASN A 120 15.70 -12.60 9.29
C ASN A 120 14.90 -13.89 9.55
N PHE A 121 14.20 -13.95 10.69
CA PHE A 121 13.29 -15.06 11.00
C PHE A 121 11.97 -14.97 10.23
N PHE A 122 11.61 -13.80 9.72
CA PHE A 122 10.41 -13.63 8.91
C PHE A 122 10.63 -14.17 7.50
N LEU A 123 9.80 -15.14 7.11
CA LEU A 123 9.91 -15.83 5.82
C LEU A 123 9.35 -15.01 4.66
N ARG A 124 8.42 -14.07 4.91
CA ARG A 124 7.87 -13.16 3.91
C ARG A 124 7.41 -11.85 4.55
N GLU A 125 7.64 -10.76 3.83
CA GLU A 125 6.99 -9.47 4.06
C GLU A 125 5.50 -9.60 3.78
N TYR A 126 4.66 -8.99 4.62
CA TYR A 126 3.22 -9.05 4.45
C TYR A 126 2.80 -8.36 3.14
N LYS A 127 1.91 -9.00 2.39
CA LYS A 127 1.28 -8.42 1.21
C LYS A 127 -0.20 -8.75 1.25
N SER A 128 -1.04 -7.73 1.07
CA SER A 128 -2.48 -7.95 1.04
C SER A 128 -2.89 -8.76 -0.19
N ASP A 129 -3.76 -9.75 0.04
CA ASP A 129 -4.37 -10.55 -1.01
C ASP A 129 -5.67 -9.93 -1.55
N ARG A 130 -6.14 -8.82 -0.96
CA ARG A 130 -7.32 -8.07 -1.43
C ARG A 130 -7.13 -7.52 -2.83
N ILE A 131 -8.22 -7.21 -3.51
CA ILE A 131 -8.18 -6.69 -4.89
C ILE A 131 -7.33 -5.41 -4.95
N ASP A 132 -7.52 -4.53 -3.95
CA ASP A 132 -6.88 -3.23 -3.79
C ASP A 132 -7.19 -2.25 -4.93
N LEU A 133 -7.05 -0.97 -4.64
CA LEU A 133 -7.04 0.10 -5.63
C LEU A 133 -5.64 0.27 -6.20
N THR A 134 -5.58 0.76 -7.42
CA THR A 134 -4.35 1.25 -8.05
C THR A 134 -4.37 2.78 -8.11
N MET A 135 -3.21 3.40 -8.25
CA MET A 135 -3.13 4.84 -8.54
C MET A 135 -3.93 5.18 -9.80
N GLY A 136 -3.98 4.26 -10.77
CA GLY A 136 -4.82 4.36 -11.95
C GLY A 136 -6.32 4.47 -11.66
N ASP A 137 -6.82 3.74 -10.67
CA ASP A 137 -8.23 3.78 -10.24
C ASP A 137 -8.54 5.10 -9.53
N LEU A 138 -7.62 5.61 -8.73
CA LEU A 138 -7.75 6.92 -8.10
C LEU A 138 -7.79 8.05 -9.15
N ILE A 139 -6.87 8.04 -10.13
CA ILE A 139 -6.89 9.02 -11.23
C ILE A 139 -8.22 8.97 -11.97
N THR A 140 -8.71 7.76 -12.27
CA THR A 140 -9.95 7.56 -13.01
C THR A 140 -11.15 8.06 -12.20
N SER A 141 -11.20 7.72 -10.91
CA SER A 141 -12.27 8.12 -9.99
C SER A 141 -12.30 9.62 -9.81
N LYS A 142 -11.13 10.27 -9.69
CA LYS A 142 -11.01 11.72 -9.61
C LYS A 142 -11.52 12.42 -10.87
N ILE A 143 -11.09 11.97 -12.05
CA ILE A 143 -11.54 12.54 -13.33
C ILE A 143 -13.06 12.41 -13.47
N LYS A 144 -13.65 11.30 -12.99
CA LYS A 144 -15.09 11.07 -13.11
C LYS A 144 -15.92 11.73 -12.00
N GLY A 145 -15.31 12.07 -10.87
CA GLY A 145 -16.00 12.58 -9.68
C GLY A 145 -16.64 11.49 -8.81
N LYS A 146 -16.38 10.21 -9.09
CA LYS A 146 -16.96 9.07 -8.35
C LYS A 146 -16.12 7.81 -8.52
N PHE A 147 -16.31 6.84 -7.64
CA PHE A 147 -15.62 5.54 -7.70
C PHE A 147 -15.79 4.89 -9.08
N LEU A 148 -14.67 4.65 -9.77
CA LEU A 148 -14.62 3.98 -11.05
C LEU A 148 -13.25 3.35 -11.29
N LEU A 149 -13.23 2.03 -11.48
CA LEU A 149 -12.02 1.30 -11.81
C LEU A 149 -11.50 1.66 -13.22
N ARG A 150 -10.19 1.80 -13.34
CA ARG A 150 -9.47 2.13 -14.57
C ARG A 150 -9.70 1.10 -15.67
N GLU A 151 -9.82 -0.18 -15.32
CA GLU A 151 -10.07 -1.25 -16.29
C GLU A 151 -11.38 -1.06 -17.06
N ASN A 152 -12.35 -0.39 -16.43
CA ASN A 152 -13.67 -0.09 -16.98
C ASN A 152 -13.69 1.18 -17.84
N VAL A 153 -12.53 1.82 -18.05
CA VAL A 153 -12.41 3.09 -18.77
C VAL A 153 -11.52 2.98 -20.00
N LYS A 154 -11.86 3.75 -21.03
CA LYS A 154 -11.01 4.05 -22.18
C LYS A 154 -10.90 5.57 -22.31
N PHE A 155 -9.68 6.07 -22.14
CA PHE A 155 -9.37 7.48 -22.42
C PHE A 155 -9.24 7.69 -23.93
N VAL A 156 -9.84 8.76 -24.42
CA VAL A 156 -9.71 9.23 -25.80
C VAL A 156 -9.25 10.69 -25.71
N PHE A 157 -8.15 11.00 -26.37
CA PHE A 157 -7.63 12.36 -26.40
C PHE A 157 -8.45 13.21 -27.36
N ASP A 158 -8.87 14.37 -26.87
CA ASP A 158 -9.44 15.44 -27.69
C ASP A 158 -8.34 16.24 -28.41
#